data_AF-A0AA51FRU6-F1
#
_entry.id   AF-A0AA51FRU6-F1
#
_cell.length_a   1.000
_cell.length_b   1.000
_cell.length_c   1.000
_cell.angle_alpha   90.00
_cell.angle_beta   90.00
_cell.angle_gamma   90.00
#
_symmetry.space_group_name_H-M   'P 1'
#
loop_
_entity.id
_entity.type
_entity.pdbx_description
1 polymer ?
#
loop_
_entity_poly.entity_id
_entity_poly.type
_entity_poly.pdbx_seq_one_letter_code
_entity_poly.pdbx_strand_id
1 'polypeptide(L)'
;TSQMDHTDHDCVLIVVLTHGEMGMLYAKDTHYKTENLWYYFTADKCPSLAGKPKLFFIQACQGDRLDGGITLSNRTETDGSSSSEYRIPIHADFLIVYSTVPGYFSWRNTTR
;
A
#
# COMPACT_ATOMS: atom_id res chain seq x y z
N THR A 1 -1.45 -5.52 -15.94
CA THR A 1 -2.83 -6.03 -16.04
C THR A 1 -3.03 -7.11 -14.99
N SER A 2 -4.13 -7.09 -14.24
CA SER A 2 -4.51 -8.10 -13.23
C SER A 2 -5.25 -9.29 -13.87
N GLN A 3 -4.80 -9.74 -15.05
CA GLN A 3 -5.48 -10.78 -15.84
C GLN A 3 -5.21 -12.21 -15.34
N MET A 4 -4.37 -12.37 -14.31
CA MET A 4 -4.13 -13.66 -13.69
C MET A 4 -5.37 -14.09 -12.91
N ASP A 5 -5.71 -15.38 -12.99
CA ASP A 5 -6.73 -15.96 -12.12
C ASP A 5 -6.14 -16.22 -10.73
N HIS A 6 -6.72 -15.59 -9.72
CA HIS A 6 -6.30 -15.70 -8.33
C HIS A 6 -7.22 -16.60 -7.50
N THR A 7 -8.10 -17.40 -8.12
CA THR A 7 -9.06 -18.26 -7.42
C THR A 7 -8.38 -19.18 -6.39
N ASP A 8 -7.24 -19.76 -6.74
CA ASP A 8 -6.46 -20.66 -5.88
C ASP A 8 -5.37 -19.96 -5.03
N HIS A 9 -5.41 -18.63 -4.93
CA HIS A 9 -4.47 -17.84 -4.12
C HIS A 9 -5.17 -17.22 -2.92
N ASP A 10 -4.48 -17.11 -1.79
CA ASP A 10 -5.08 -16.53 -0.57
C ASP A 10 -5.07 -15.00 -0.56
N CYS A 11 -4.06 -14.37 -1.17
CA CYS A 11 -3.90 -12.91 -1.21
C CYS A 11 -2.98 -12.45 -2.36
N VAL A 12 -2.81 -11.13 -2.50
CA VAL A 12 -1.76 -10.52 -3.33
C VAL A 12 -0.92 -9.54 -2.51
N LEU A 13 0.41 -9.56 -2.71
CA LEU A 13 1.35 -8.60 -2.14
C LEU A 13 2.11 -7.90 -3.27
N ILE A 14 2.08 -6.56 -3.27
CA ILE A 14 2.80 -5.73 -4.21
C ILE A 14 3.73 -4.81 -3.42
N VAL A 15 5.03 -4.91 -3.69
CA VAL A 15 6.07 -4.10 -3.04
C VAL A 15 6.69 -3.17 -4.06
N VAL A 16 6.66 -1.86 -3.79
CA VAL A 16 7.19 -0.83 -4.69
C VAL A 16 8.25 -0.01 -3.96
N LEU A 17 9.48 -0.06 -4.47
CA LEU A 17 10.64 0.67 -3.93
C LEU A 17 11.10 1.68 -4.98
N THR A 18 10.80 2.96 -4.80
CA THR A 18 11.15 3.98 -5.79
C THR A 18 11.31 5.38 -5.18
N HIS A 19 11.65 6.38 -5.99
CA HIS A 19 11.45 7.78 -5.63
C HIS A 19 9.97 8.15 -5.73
N GLY A 20 9.53 9.08 -4.91
CA GLY A 20 8.16 9.57 -4.91
C GLY A 20 8.13 11.02 -4.49
N GLU A 21 7.02 11.66 -4.79
CA GLU A 21 6.72 13.02 -4.38
C GLU A 21 5.21 13.23 -4.40
N MET A 22 4.63 13.69 -3.28
CA MET A 22 3.23 14.10 -3.15
C MET A 22 2.21 13.20 -3.88
N GLY A 23 2.19 11.89 -3.58
CA GLY A 23 1.22 10.94 -4.16
C GLY A 23 1.60 10.43 -5.56
N MET A 24 2.76 10.81 -6.08
CA MET A 24 3.34 10.27 -7.31
C MET A 24 4.49 9.31 -7.00
N LEU A 25 4.60 8.27 -7.83
CA LEU A 25 5.71 7.33 -7.85
C LEU A 25 6.47 7.48 -9.15
N TYR A 26 7.79 7.44 -9.09
CA TYR A 26 8.63 7.50 -10.26
C TYR A 26 8.86 6.09 -10.83
N ALA A 27 8.65 5.92 -12.12
CA ALA A 27 9.23 4.84 -12.90
C ALA A 27 10.53 5.34 -13.56
N LYS A 28 11.19 4.49 -14.34
CA LYS A 28 12.43 4.85 -15.04
C LYS A 28 12.25 6.00 -16.03
N ASP A 29 11.08 6.07 -16.65
CA ASP A 29 10.72 6.94 -17.76
C ASP A 29 9.87 8.14 -17.33
N THR A 30 8.84 7.90 -16.50
CA THR A 30 7.92 8.94 -16.04
C THR A 30 7.37 8.67 -14.64
N HIS A 31 6.69 9.65 -14.05
CA HIS A 31 5.96 9.49 -12.79
C HIS A 31 4.49 9.11 -13.03
N TYR A 32 3.88 8.43 -12.07
CA TYR A 32 2.48 8.01 -12.12
C TYR A 32 1.84 8.09 -10.73
N LYS A 33 0.51 8.24 -10.70
CA LYS A 33 -0.26 8.28 -9.45
C LYS A 33 -0.19 6.94 -8.73
N THR A 34 0.03 6.96 -7.41
CA THR A 34 0.02 5.76 -6.56
C THR A 34 -1.24 4.91 -6.77
N GLU A 35 -2.39 5.55 -6.96
CA GLU A 35 -3.69 4.92 -7.23
C GLU A 35 -3.69 3.92 -8.39
N ASN A 36 -2.83 4.14 -9.39
CA ASN A 36 -2.73 3.25 -10.54
C ASN A 36 -2.21 1.85 -10.15
N LEU A 37 -1.55 1.70 -8.99
CA LEU A 37 -1.10 0.40 -8.48
C LEU A 37 -2.26 -0.51 -8.14
N TRP A 38 -3.27 0.00 -7.42
CA TRP A 38 -4.39 -0.80 -6.94
C TRP A 38 -5.65 -0.71 -7.80
N TYR A 39 -5.72 0.26 -8.72
CA TYR A 39 -6.88 0.47 -9.59
C TYR A 39 -7.37 -0.82 -10.27
N TYR A 40 -6.45 -1.67 -10.72
CA TYR A 40 -6.76 -2.91 -11.44
C TYR A 40 -7.10 -4.10 -10.53
N PHE A 41 -6.96 -3.96 -9.21
CA PHE A 41 -7.19 -5.04 -8.24
C PHE A 41 -8.50 -4.86 -7.47
N THR A 42 -9.34 -3.88 -7.85
CA THR A 42 -10.69 -3.72 -7.30
C THR A 42 -11.57 -4.92 -7.69
N ALA A 43 -12.58 -5.24 -6.87
CA ALA A 43 -13.40 -6.44 -7.05
C ALA A 43 -14.12 -6.52 -8.41
N ASP A 44 -14.46 -5.37 -9.01
CA ASP A 44 -15.04 -5.27 -10.36
C ASP A 44 -14.05 -5.61 -11.48
N LYS A 45 -12.74 -5.40 -11.27
CA LYS A 45 -11.69 -5.61 -12.28
C LYS A 45 -10.88 -6.89 -12.07
N CYS A 46 -10.82 -7.38 -10.84
CA CYS A 46 -10.20 -8.64 -10.49
C CYS A 46 -11.11 -9.45 -9.56
N PRO A 47 -12.20 -10.05 -10.09
CA PRO A 47 -13.18 -10.77 -9.28
C PRO A 47 -12.60 -11.96 -8.51
N SER A 48 -11.57 -12.60 -9.03
CA SER A 48 -10.87 -13.72 -8.37
C SER A 48 -10.13 -13.33 -7.09
N LEU A 49 -9.93 -12.03 -6.86
CA LEU A 49 -9.44 -11.47 -5.60
C LEU A 49 -10.55 -10.89 -4.73
N ALA A 50 -11.83 -10.85 -5.13
CA ALA A 50 -12.90 -10.31 -4.29
C ALA A 50 -12.96 -11.05 -2.94
N GLY A 51 -13.00 -10.29 -1.83
CA GLY A 51 -12.96 -10.84 -0.47
C GLY A 51 -11.58 -11.36 -0.01
N LYS A 52 -10.53 -11.20 -0.82
CA LYS A 52 -9.15 -11.60 -0.50
C LYS A 52 -8.27 -10.39 -0.18
N PRO A 53 -7.34 -10.47 0.79
CA PRO A 53 -6.43 -9.37 1.12
C PRO A 53 -5.55 -8.93 -0.05
N LYS A 54 -5.37 -7.62 -0.19
CA LYS A 54 -4.56 -6.97 -1.23
C LYS A 54 -3.61 -6.00 -0.56
N LEU A 55 -2.35 -6.41 -0.45
CA LEU A 55 -1.34 -5.76 0.35
C LEU A 55 -0.41 -4.96 -0.57
N PHE A 56 -0.26 -3.66 -0.30
CA PHE A 56 0.59 -2.75 -1.06
C PHE A 56 1.59 -2.08 -0.12
N PHE A 57 2.87 -2.43 -0.25
CA PHE A 57 3.94 -1.83 0.55
C PHE A 57 4.74 -0.87 -0.33
N ILE A 58 4.64 0.43 -0.04
CA ILE A 58 5.18 1.49 -0.87
C ILE A 58 6.25 2.25 -0.09
N GLN A 59 7.48 2.09 -0.55
CA GLN A 59 8.66 2.78 -0.03
C GLN A 59 9.07 3.87 -1.02
N ALA A 60 8.52 5.05 -0.83
CA ALA A 60 8.80 6.23 -1.64
C ALA A 60 8.68 7.48 -0.78
N CYS A 61 9.50 8.49 -1.04
CA CYS A 61 9.33 9.79 -0.37
C CYS A 61 7.96 10.37 -0.73
N GLN A 62 7.33 11.08 0.19
CA GLN A 62 6.03 11.73 -0.06
C GLN A 62 6.08 13.25 0.09
N GLY A 63 7.29 13.80 0.26
CA GLY A 63 7.56 15.23 0.33
C GLY A 63 8.99 15.50 0.75
N ASP A 64 9.23 16.74 1.12
CA ASP A 64 10.53 17.37 1.38
C ASP A 64 10.76 17.68 2.87
N ARG A 65 9.75 17.49 3.73
CA ARG A 65 9.88 17.73 5.17
C ARG A 65 10.57 16.55 5.86
N LEU A 66 11.44 16.86 6.82
CA LEU A 66 12.04 15.85 7.69
C LEU A 66 11.07 15.54 8.82
N ASP A 67 10.76 14.26 9.02
CA ASP A 67 10.02 13.81 10.19
C ASP A 67 11.01 13.73 11.36
N GLY A 68 10.76 14.52 12.41
CA GLY A 68 11.63 14.55 13.59
C GLY A 68 11.57 13.26 14.41
N GLY A 69 10.55 12.42 14.19
CA GLY A 69 10.30 11.21 14.96
C GLY A 69 9.99 11.49 16.44
N ILE A 70 9.49 10.47 17.14
CA ILE A 70 9.35 10.51 18.60
C ILE A 70 9.88 9.18 19.17
N THR A 71 10.58 9.24 20.30
CA THR A 71 11.02 8.04 21.02
C THR A 71 9.84 7.48 21.83
N LEU A 72 9.24 6.38 21.37
CA LEU A 72 8.20 5.66 22.11
C LEU A 72 8.83 4.58 23.00
N SER A 73 8.47 4.57 24.29
CA SER A 73 8.95 3.59 25.26
C SER A 73 7.99 2.42 25.54
N ASN A 74 6.81 2.37 24.92
CA ASN A 74 5.84 1.27 25.11
C ASN A 74 5.12 0.92 23.80
N ARG A 75 4.83 -0.39 23.61
CA ARG A 75 4.15 -0.96 22.44
C ARG A 75 2.64 -0.96 22.65
N THR A 76 1.87 -0.58 21.63
CA THR A 76 0.41 -0.76 21.60
C THR A 76 0.04 -2.03 20.84
N GLU A 77 -0.69 -2.93 21.51
CA GLU A 77 -1.35 -4.11 20.93
C GLU A 77 -2.75 -3.74 20.43
N THR A 78 -3.35 -4.50 19.52
CA THR A 78 -4.79 -4.40 19.22
C THR A 78 -5.33 -5.79 18.85
N ASP A 79 -6.37 -6.22 19.56
CA ASP A 79 -7.14 -7.44 19.37
C ASP A 79 -8.38 -7.18 18.47
N GLY A 80 -8.83 -8.20 17.74
CA GLY A 80 -9.99 -8.11 16.84
C GLY A 80 -10.97 -9.26 17.06
N SER A 81 -12.29 -9.02 16.90
CA SER A 81 -13.28 -10.10 16.84
C SER A 81 -14.57 -9.81 16.03
N SER A 82 -14.97 -10.88 15.31
CA SER A 82 -16.26 -11.38 14.76
C SER A 82 -17.17 -10.59 13.79
N SER A 83 -17.28 -11.19 12.59
CA SER A 83 -18.44 -11.50 11.72
C SER A 83 -19.73 -10.67 11.77
N SER A 84 -20.00 -9.98 10.66
CA SER A 84 -21.33 -9.70 10.13
C SER A 84 -21.25 -9.76 8.60
N GLU A 85 -22.33 -10.10 7.90
CA GLU A 85 -22.36 -10.07 6.43
C GLU A 85 -22.43 -8.59 5.99
N TYR A 86 -21.37 -8.08 5.36
CA TYR A 86 -21.27 -6.67 4.97
C TYR A 86 -21.06 -6.54 3.46
N ARG A 87 -21.69 -5.50 2.89
CA ARG A 87 -21.48 -5.13 1.49
C ARG A 87 -20.09 -4.53 1.37
N ILE A 88 -19.15 -5.32 0.90
CA ILE A 88 -17.73 -4.94 0.74
C ILE A 88 -17.65 -3.73 -0.21
N PRO A 89 -17.16 -2.57 0.25
CA PRO A 89 -16.86 -1.44 -0.63
C PRO A 89 -15.90 -1.86 -1.75
N ILE A 90 -15.95 -1.19 -2.90
CA ILE A 90 -15.06 -1.47 -4.04
C ILE A 90 -13.55 -1.43 -3.70
N HIS A 91 -13.19 -0.78 -2.59
CA HIS A 91 -11.83 -0.64 -2.06
C HIS A 91 -11.62 -1.33 -0.71
N ALA A 92 -12.49 -2.25 -0.29
CA ALA A 92 -12.22 -3.05 0.90
C ALA A 92 -11.18 -4.15 0.63
N ASP A 93 -10.64 -4.70 1.72
CA ASP A 93 -9.55 -5.68 1.73
C ASP A 93 -8.20 -5.15 1.20
N PHE A 94 -8.06 -3.83 1.04
CA PHE A 94 -6.77 -3.20 0.73
C PHE A 94 -6.06 -2.78 2.02
N LEU A 95 -4.82 -3.25 2.19
CA LEU A 95 -3.87 -2.69 3.15
C LEU A 95 -2.78 -1.97 2.39
N ILE A 96 -2.74 -0.64 2.51
CA ILE A 96 -1.72 0.20 1.87
C ILE A 96 -0.80 0.74 2.97
N VAL A 97 0.45 0.32 2.95
CA VAL A 97 1.47 0.73 3.91
C VAL A 97 2.47 1.63 3.20
N TYR A 98 2.60 2.86 3.68
CA TYR A 98 3.63 3.79 3.22
C TYR A 98 4.77 3.86 4.24
N SER A 99 6.01 3.90 3.75
CA SER A 99 7.19 4.15 4.59
C SER A 99 7.25 5.56 5.19
N THR A 100 6.42 6.49 4.68
CA THR A 100 6.36 7.90 5.11
C THR A 100 4.95 8.44 5.02
N VAL A 101 4.59 9.31 5.96
CA VAL A 101 3.38 10.12 5.93
C VAL A 101 3.45 11.11 4.75
N PRO A 102 2.34 11.44 4.08
CA PRO A 102 2.29 12.51 3.08
C PRO A 102 3.00 13.80 3.54
N GLY A 103 3.89 14.34 2.71
CA GLY A 103 4.68 15.53 3.02
C GLY A 103 6.07 15.29 3.61
N TYR A 104 6.44 14.05 3.97
CA TYR A 104 7.72 13.74 4.61
C TYR A 104 8.68 12.89 3.75
N PHE A 105 9.98 13.07 4.00
CA PHE A 105 11.06 12.33 3.33
C PHE A 105 11.27 10.93 3.91
N SER A 106 11.62 9.96 3.08
CA SER A 106 11.89 8.59 3.53
C SER A 106 13.38 8.32 3.62
N TRP A 107 13.86 8.07 4.83
CA TRP A 107 15.27 7.79 5.07
C TRP A 107 15.64 6.40 4.55
N ARG A 108 16.65 6.33 3.68
CA ARG A 108 17.31 5.08 3.31
C ARG A 108 18.74 5.16 3.81
N ASN A 109 19.21 4.14 4.52
CA ASN A 109 20.60 4.10 4.95
C ASN A 109 21.52 4.08 3.71
N THR A 110 22.45 5.03 3.63
CA THR A 110 23.40 5.18 2.51
C THR A 110 24.76 4.54 2.78
N THR A 111 24.99 4.02 3.99
CA THR A 111 26.24 3.36 4.35
C THR A 111 26.22 1.90 3.89
N ARG A 112 27.22 1.55 3.07
CA ARG A 112 27.49 0.21 2.56
C ARG A 112 28.43 -0.55 3.49
#